data_AF-A0A7V6ZDY3-F1
#
_entry.id   AF-A0A7V6ZDY3-F1
#
_cell.length_a   1.000
_cell.length_b   1.000
_cell.length_c   1.000
_cell.angle_alpha   90.00
_cell.angle_beta   90.00
_cell.angle_gamma   90.00
#
_symmetry.space_group_name_H-M   'P 1'
#
loop_
_entity.id
_entity.type
_entity.pdbx_description
1 polymer ?
#
loop_
_entity_poly.entity_id
_entity_poly.type
_entity_poly.pdbx_seq_one_letter_code
_entity_poly.pdbx_strand_id
1 'polypeptide(L)'
;DLIPRFYDPNRGCVKIDGHDVRQLDLKTLRRHIGIVPQDPVLLKGSIAYNIAYGCPWASREDIVEAADRAGILDFVKSLPRGFDTEVGERGVTLSGGQRQRIAIARAIVRNPRILIMDEATSSLDAAMEQHIHESMQRAMEGRTSLIIAHRLSTVRNADRIIVLEKGEIVEEGDHDTLLKREGVYANLYSLQMGEKSRA
;
A
#
# COMPACT_ATOMS: atom_id res chain seq x y z
N ASP A 1 -8.44 7.91 -5.10
CA ASP A 1 -9.73 8.46 -4.60
C ASP A 1 -11.00 8.10 -5.35
N LEU A 2 -10.98 8.02 -6.68
CA LEU A 2 -12.20 7.72 -7.44
C LEU A 2 -12.70 6.27 -7.25
N ILE A 3 -11.80 5.29 -7.14
CA ILE A 3 -12.13 3.86 -6.90
C ILE A 3 -12.92 3.65 -5.60
N PRO A 4 -12.49 4.14 -4.42
CA PRO A 4 -13.27 4.06 -3.18
C PRO A 4 -14.44 5.05 -3.13
N ARG A 5 -14.66 5.82 -4.22
CA ARG A 5 -15.68 6.84 -4.36
C ARG A 5 -15.66 7.85 -3.21
N PHE A 6 -14.49 8.47 -2.98
CA PHE A 6 -14.42 9.69 -2.16
C PHE A 6 -14.89 10.91 -2.95
N TYR A 7 -14.73 10.86 -4.28
CA TYR A 7 -15.22 11.83 -5.24
C TYR A 7 -15.85 11.10 -6.43
N ASP A 8 -16.80 11.75 -7.09
CA ASP A 8 -17.36 11.29 -8.36
C ASP A 8 -16.61 11.99 -9.53
N PRO A 9 -16.37 11.29 -10.66
CA PRO A 9 -15.73 11.90 -11.81
C PRO A 9 -16.69 12.90 -12.50
N ASN A 10 -16.16 14.05 -12.96
CA ASN A 10 -16.95 15.04 -13.70
C ASN A 10 -17.49 14.50 -15.04
N ARG A 11 -16.72 13.62 -15.70
CA ARG A 11 -17.09 12.96 -16.96
C ARG A 11 -16.63 11.49 -16.91
N GLY A 12 -17.35 10.63 -17.62
CA GLY A 12 -17.05 9.19 -17.66
C GLY A 12 -17.62 8.42 -16.47
N CYS A 13 -17.02 7.26 -16.18
CA CYS A 13 -17.42 6.39 -15.07
C CYS A 13 -16.23 5.57 -14.57
N VAL A 14 -16.29 5.17 -13.30
CA VAL A 14 -15.38 4.17 -12.71
C VAL A 14 -16.19 2.91 -12.47
N LYS A 15 -15.68 1.77 -12.92
CA LYS A 15 -16.38 0.49 -12.82
C LYS A 15 -15.55 -0.53 -12.05
N ILE A 16 -16.23 -1.35 -11.25
CA ILE A 16 -15.68 -2.55 -10.60
C ILE A 16 -16.58 -3.71 -11.01
N ASP A 17 -15.99 -4.80 -11.52
CA ASP A 17 -16.72 -5.96 -12.07
C ASP A 17 -17.83 -5.56 -13.06
N GLY A 18 -17.56 -4.55 -13.90
CA GLY A 18 -18.50 -4.02 -14.90
C GLY A 18 -19.57 -3.06 -14.36
N HIS A 19 -19.71 -2.91 -13.04
CA HIS A 19 -20.70 -2.05 -12.40
C HIS A 19 -20.14 -0.68 -12.06
N ASP A 20 -20.88 0.39 -12.37
CA ASP A 20 -20.48 1.75 -11.99
C ASP A 20 -20.47 1.90 -10.47
N VAL A 21 -19.37 2.39 -9.90
CA VAL A 21 -19.23 2.57 -8.45
C VAL A 21 -20.29 3.51 -7.86
N ARG A 22 -20.92 4.36 -8.70
CA ARG A 22 -22.02 5.24 -8.29
C ARG A 22 -23.32 4.50 -7.96
N GLN A 23 -23.47 3.29 -8.49
CA GLN A 23 -24.65 2.44 -8.30
C GLN A 23 -24.51 1.47 -7.11
N LEU A 24 -23.32 1.40 -6.51
CA LEU A 24 -23.02 0.49 -5.40
C LEU A 24 -23.26 1.16 -4.05
N ASP A 25 -23.71 0.39 -3.07
CA ASP A 25 -23.71 0.82 -1.67
C ASP A 25 -22.29 1.12 -1.19
N LEU A 26 -22.08 2.32 -0.64
CA LEU A 26 -20.75 2.80 -0.24
C LEU A 26 -20.10 1.93 0.84
N LYS A 27 -20.90 1.42 1.78
CA LYS A 27 -20.37 0.58 2.88
C LYS A 27 -19.85 -0.74 2.31
N THR A 28 -20.62 -1.35 1.42
CA THR A 28 -20.26 -2.59 0.74
C THR A 28 -19.05 -2.40 -0.17
N LEU A 29 -19.06 -1.37 -1.03
CA LEU A 29 -17.95 -1.01 -1.91
C LEU A 29 -16.64 -0.88 -1.11
N ARG A 30 -16.65 -0.03 -0.07
CA ARG A 30 -15.46 0.26 0.71
C ARG A 30 -15.01 -0.93 1.55
N ARG A 31 -15.89 -1.84 1.95
CA ARG A 31 -15.48 -3.08 2.66
C ARG A 31 -14.52 -3.92 1.82
N HIS A 32 -14.71 -3.94 0.50
CA HIS A 32 -13.88 -4.72 -0.42
C HIS A 32 -12.60 -4.00 -0.88
N ILE A 33 -12.38 -2.76 -0.46
CA ILE A 33 -11.21 -1.95 -0.81
C ILE A 33 -10.36 -1.71 0.44
N GLY A 34 -9.07 -2.03 0.36
CA GLY A 34 -8.05 -1.62 1.32
C GLY A 34 -7.17 -0.52 0.72
N ILE A 35 -6.78 0.44 1.54
CA ILE A 35 -5.89 1.53 1.14
C ILE A 35 -4.72 1.57 2.12
N VAL A 36 -3.50 1.52 1.60
CA VAL A 36 -2.27 1.79 2.34
C VAL A 36 -1.74 3.14 1.85
N PRO A 37 -1.97 4.23 2.60
CA PRO A 37 -1.51 5.55 2.18
C PRO A 37 0.01 5.68 2.37
N GLN A 38 0.60 6.68 1.70
CA GLN A 38 2.01 7.05 1.83
C GLN A 38 2.40 7.32 3.30
N ASP A 39 1.59 8.11 4.00
CA ASP A 39 1.79 8.46 5.41
C ASP A 39 0.64 7.92 6.27
N PRO A 40 0.76 6.69 6.79
CA PRO A 40 -0.30 6.11 7.58
C PRO A 40 -0.47 6.77 8.93
N VAL A 41 -1.70 7.17 9.19
CA VAL A 41 -2.13 7.64 10.51
C VAL A 41 -2.49 6.43 11.38
N LEU A 42 -1.87 6.40 12.56
CA LEU A 42 -2.27 5.51 13.63
C LEU A 42 -3.22 6.23 14.57
N LEU A 43 -4.27 5.53 14.95
CA LEU A 43 -5.23 6.02 15.92
C LEU A 43 -4.68 5.83 17.32
N LYS A 44 -5.11 6.69 18.24
CA LYS A 44 -4.83 6.51 19.66
C LYS A 44 -5.41 5.18 20.14
N GLY A 45 -4.56 4.34 20.71
CA GLY A 45 -4.92 2.99 21.17
C GLY A 45 -3.73 2.04 21.04
N SER A 46 -3.96 0.75 21.28
CA SER A 46 -2.91 -0.26 21.17
C SER A 46 -2.50 -0.54 19.72
N ILE A 47 -1.34 -1.20 19.54
CA ILE A 47 -0.92 -1.74 18.24
C ILE A 47 -1.96 -2.75 17.74
N ALA A 48 -2.48 -3.62 18.60
CA ALA A 48 -3.55 -4.56 18.25
C ALA A 48 -4.78 -3.85 17.68
N TYR A 49 -5.22 -2.77 18.35
CA TYR A 49 -6.35 -1.96 17.91
C TYR A 49 -6.10 -1.35 16.54
N ASN A 50 -4.89 -0.85 16.30
CA ASN A 50 -4.52 -0.25 15.03
C ASN A 50 -4.45 -1.26 13.88
N ILE A 51 -4.00 -2.49 14.13
CA ILE A 51 -3.98 -3.57 13.14
C ILE A 51 -5.42 -4.01 12.85
N ALA A 52 -6.23 -4.29 13.88
CA ALA A 52 -7.61 -4.73 13.74
C ALA A 52 -8.59 -3.62 13.30
N TYR A 53 -8.12 -2.41 13.04
CA TYR A 53 -8.98 -1.27 12.75
C TYR A 53 -9.85 -1.51 11.50
N GLY A 54 -11.16 -1.39 11.67
CA GLY A 54 -12.15 -1.70 10.64
C GLY A 54 -12.52 -3.18 10.53
N CYS A 55 -11.92 -4.06 11.35
CA CYS A 55 -12.19 -5.48 11.44
C CYS A 55 -12.37 -5.90 12.91
N PRO A 56 -13.42 -5.44 13.60
CA PRO A 56 -13.64 -5.76 15.02
C PRO A 56 -13.84 -7.26 15.30
N TRP A 57 -14.08 -8.06 14.25
CA TRP A 57 -14.19 -9.51 14.32
C TRP A 57 -12.83 -10.24 14.20
N ALA A 58 -11.73 -9.53 13.98
CA ALA A 58 -10.41 -10.16 13.87
C ALA A 58 -9.99 -10.76 15.22
N SER A 59 -9.61 -12.04 15.19
CA SER A 59 -9.08 -12.74 16.36
C SER A 59 -7.67 -12.25 16.71
N ARG A 60 -7.17 -12.62 17.89
CA ARG A 60 -5.79 -12.27 18.26
C ARG A 60 -4.80 -12.98 17.34
N GLU A 61 -5.13 -14.19 16.91
CA GLU A 61 -4.37 -15.00 15.97
C GLU A 61 -4.28 -14.29 14.61
N ASP A 62 -5.40 -13.77 14.07
CA ASP A 62 -5.41 -13.01 12.82
C ASP A 62 -4.52 -11.76 12.90
N ILE A 63 -4.55 -11.06 14.04
CA ILE A 63 -3.72 -9.86 14.28
C ILE A 63 -2.23 -10.23 14.30
N VAL A 64 -1.87 -11.34 14.95
CA VAL A 64 -0.49 -11.82 15.03
C VAL A 64 0.01 -12.26 13.66
N GLU A 65 -0.79 -13.01 12.90
CA GLU A 65 -0.46 -13.45 11.55
C GLU A 65 -0.30 -12.25 10.60
N ALA A 66 -1.20 -11.26 10.68
CA ALA A 66 -1.09 -10.04 9.87
C ALA A 66 0.18 -9.24 10.20
N ALA A 67 0.57 -9.18 11.48
CA ALA A 67 1.80 -8.53 11.91
C ALA A 67 3.06 -9.28 11.42
N ASP A 68 3.02 -10.60 11.38
CA ASP A 68 4.10 -11.43 10.86
C ASP A 68 4.28 -11.24 9.35
N ARG A 69 3.18 -11.35 8.59
CA ARG A 69 3.19 -11.12 7.14
C ARG A 69 3.64 -9.71 6.78
N ALA A 70 3.31 -8.72 7.60
CA ALA A 70 3.78 -7.33 7.44
C ALA A 70 5.21 -7.08 7.99
N GLY A 71 5.89 -8.10 8.52
CA GLY A 71 7.26 -8.00 9.00
C GLY A 71 7.44 -7.07 10.21
N ILE A 72 6.42 -6.92 11.07
CA ILE A 72 6.48 -6.08 12.28
C ILE A 72 6.41 -6.91 13.57
N LEU A 73 6.16 -8.22 13.48
CA LEU A 73 5.97 -9.08 14.64
C LEU A 73 7.12 -9.04 15.65
N ASP A 74 8.37 -9.15 15.20
CA ASP A 74 9.54 -9.16 16.10
C ASP A 74 9.70 -7.84 16.84
N PHE A 75 9.48 -6.71 16.14
CA PHE A 75 9.44 -5.40 16.78
C PHE A 75 8.35 -5.36 17.84
N VAL A 76 7.13 -5.79 17.52
CA VAL A 76 6.02 -5.80 18.48
C VAL A 76 6.36 -6.68 19.67
N LYS A 77 6.92 -7.87 19.48
CA LYS A 77 7.35 -8.78 20.55
C LYS A 77 8.47 -8.20 21.42
N SER A 78 9.32 -7.33 20.87
CA SER A 78 10.37 -6.65 21.64
C SER A 78 9.85 -5.59 22.62
N LEU A 79 8.61 -5.11 22.44
CA LEU A 79 8.02 -4.11 23.30
C LEU A 79 7.54 -4.73 24.64
N PRO A 80 7.70 -4.05 25.79
CA PRO A 80 7.31 -4.60 27.10
C PRO A 80 5.84 -5.01 27.22
N ARG A 81 4.95 -4.36 26.47
CA ARG A 81 3.50 -4.67 26.43
C ARG A 81 3.08 -5.35 25.13
N GLY A 82 4.02 -5.72 24.27
CA GLY A 82 3.72 -6.38 23.01
C GLY A 82 2.72 -5.59 22.15
N PHE A 83 1.72 -6.30 21.65
CA PHE A 83 0.58 -5.75 20.91
C PHE A 83 -0.31 -4.79 21.71
N ASP A 84 -0.23 -4.83 23.04
CA ASP A 84 -1.00 -3.97 23.94
C ASP A 84 -0.24 -2.67 24.27
N THR A 85 0.87 -2.43 23.58
CA THR A 85 1.58 -1.15 23.58
C THR A 85 0.72 -0.06 22.93
N GLU A 86 0.48 1.02 23.67
CA GLU A 86 -0.23 2.22 23.19
C GLU A 86 0.62 3.03 22.21
N VAL A 87 -0.01 3.50 21.13
CA VAL A 87 0.57 4.37 20.09
C VAL A 87 -0.27 5.66 19.94
N GLY A 88 0.34 6.74 19.45
CA GLY A 88 -0.26 8.06 19.30
C GLY A 88 0.39 9.12 20.20
N GLU A 89 -0.25 10.28 20.40
CA GLU A 89 0.34 11.46 21.07
C GLU A 89 0.90 11.22 22.49
N ARG A 90 0.41 10.20 23.21
CA ARG A 90 0.89 9.81 24.55
C ARG A 90 1.47 8.39 24.59
N GLY A 91 1.64 7.76 23.43
CA GLY A 91 2.13 6.40 23.28
C GLY A 91 3.60 6.35 22.85
N VAL A 92 4.07 5.16 22.47
CA VAL A 92 5.40 5.00 21.87
C VAL A 92 5.43 5.68 20.50
N THR A 93 6.47 6.49 20.25
CA THR A 93 6.74 7.06 18.94
C THR A 93 7.29 5.97 18.02
N LEU A 94 6.58 5.70 16.93
CA LEU A 94 7.00 4.74 15.91
C LEU A 94 7.71 5.44 14.77
N SER A 95 8.72 4.79 14.19
CA SER A 95 9.35 5.24 12.95
C SER A 95 8.37 5.21 11.77
N GLY A 96 8.69 5.93 10.69
CA GLY A 96 7.87 5.91 9.47
C GLY A 96 7.63 4.49 8.95
N GLY A 97 8.71 3.70 8.82
CA GLY A 97 8.62 2.30 8.38
C GLY A 97 7.80 1.40 9.30
N GLN A 98 7.86 1.62 10.62
CA GLN A 98 7.02 0.86 11.57
C GLN A 98 5.53 1.21 11.41
N ARG A 99 5.19 2.49 11.26
CA ARG A 99 3.80 2.92 10.98
C ARG A 99 3.30 2.31 9.66
N GLN A 100 4.17 2.25 8.66
CA GLN A 100 3.84 1.67 7.36
C GLN A 100 3.58 0.16 7.45
N ARG A 101 4.43 -0.59 8.16
CA ARG A 101 4.17 -2.02 8.37
C ARG A 101 2.90 -2.28 9.18
N ILE A 102 2.55 -1.43 10.15
CA ILE A 102 1.25 -1.53 10.84
C ILE A 102 0.08 -1.26 9.87
N ALA A 103 0.21 -0.31 8.95
CA ALA A 103 -0.80 -0.06 7.93
C ALA A 103 -0.93 -1.23 6.93
N ILE A 104 0.17 -1.86 6.56
CA ILE A 104 0.18 -3.08 5.75
C ILE A 104 -0.49 -4.22 6.52
N ALA A 105 -0.16 -4.44 7.80
CA ALA A 105 -0.83 -5.42 8.64
C ALA A 105 -2.34 -5.17 8.72
N ARG A 106 -2.77 -3.90 8.85
CA ARG A 106 -4.18 -3.49 8.81
C ARG A 106 -4.85 -3.86 7.48
N ALA A 107 -4.15 -3.70 6.36
CA ALA A 107 -4.66 -4.13 5.06
C ALA A 107 -4.73 -5.66 4.93
N ILE A 108 -3.74 -6.38 5.46
CA ILE A 108 -3.68 -7.85 5.44
C ILE A 108 -4.84 -8.45 6.24
N VAL A 109 -5.03 -8.03 7.50
CA VAL A 109 -6.08 -8.56 8.39
C VAL A 109 -7.48 -8.29 7.84
N ARG A 110 -7.66 -7.16 7.16
CA ARG A 110 -8.93 -6.82 6.51
C ARG A 110 -9.26 -7.66 5.30
N ASN A 111 -8.24 -8.23 4.66
CA ASN A 111 -8.36 -9.08 3.49
C ASN A 111 -9.29 -8.53 2.38
N PRO A 112 -9.02 -7.32 1.86
CA PRO A 112 -9.81 -6.72 0.80
C PRO A 112 -9.59 -7.44 -0.55
N ARG A 113 -10.56 -7.33 -1.47
CA ARG A 113 -10.41 -7.85 -2.85
C ARG A 113 -9.56 -6.93 -3.72
N ILE A 114 -9.65 -5.63 -3.46
CA ILE A 114 -8.89 -4.58 -4.14
C ILE A 114 -8.00 -3.90 -3.11
N LEU A 115 -6.69 -3.90 -3.36
CA LEU A 115 -5.71 -3.20 -2.54
C LEU A 115 -5.15 -2.01 -3.33
N ILE A 116 -5.20 -0.82 -2.74
CA ILE A 116 -4.61 0.39 -3.31
C ILE A 116 -3.46 0.79 -2.39
N MET A 117 -2.27 0.96 -2.95
CA MET A 117 -1.08 1.36 -2.20
C MET A 117 -0.51 2.62 -2.81
N ASP A 118 -0.38 3.64 -1.98
CA ASP A 118 0.23 4.91 -2.36
C ASP A 118 1.64 4.95 -1.77
N GLU A 119 2.64 4.79 -2.63
CA GLU A 119 4.04 4.66 -2.23
C GLU A 119 4.77 5.99 -2.44
N ALA A 120 5.19 6.61 -1.33
CA ALA A 120 6.41 7.40 -1.35
C ALA A 120 7.45 6.82 -0.39
N THR A 121 8.58 6.47 -0.96
CA THR A 121 9.75 5.88 -0.28
C THR A 121 10.88 6.90 -0.18
N SER A 122 10.57 8.19 0.02
CA SER A 122 11.59 9.26 -0.02
C SER A 122 12.35 9.50 1.29
N SER A 123 12.30 8.59 2.27
CA SER A 123 12.96 8.80 3.59
C SER A 123 13.39 7.53 4.35
N LEU A 124 13.52 6.40 3.68
CA LEU A 124 13.85 5.12 4.33
C LEU A 124 15.22 4.61 3.88
N ASP A 125 15.97 4.01 4.81
CA ASP A 125 17.23 3.32 4.49
C ASP A 125 16.96 2.11 3.59
N ALA A 126 17.87 1.80 2.66
CA ALA A 126 17.70 0.75 1.65
C ALA A 126 17.33 -0.64 2.22
N ALA A 127 17.86 -1.01 3.39
CA ALA A 127 17.49 -2.26 4.07
C ALA A 127 16.05 -2.25 4.60
N MET A 128 15.57 -1.11 5.11
CA MET A 128 14.19 -0.97 5.57
C MET A 128 13.20 -1.01 4.42
N GLU A 129 13.58 -0.45 3.28
CA GLU A 129 12.77 -0.47 2.04
C GLU A 129 12.54 -1.88 1.52
N GLN A 130 13.58 -2.71 1.49
CA GLN A 130 13.47 -4.09 1.04
C GLN A 130 12.41 -4.88 1.85
N HIS A 131 12.45 -4.74 3.17
CA HIS A 131 11.46 -5.39 4.04
C HIS A 131 10.04 -4.87 3.84
N ILE A 132 9.87 -3.57 3.58
CA ILE A 132 8.54 -3.00 3.27
C ILE A 132 8.05 -3.51 1.93
N HIS A 133 8.93 -3.58 0.92
CA HIS A 133 8.60 -4.14 -0.39
C HIS A 133 8.13 -5.61 -0.27
N GLU A 134 8.86 -6.45 0.46
CA GLU A 134 8.44 -7.84 0.71
C GLU A 134 7.09 -7.92 1.42
N SER A 135 6.85 -7.04 2.38
CA SER A 135 5.58 -6.97 3.10
C SER A 135 4.43 -6.55 2.17
N MET A 136 4.68 -5.62 1.25
CA MET A 136 3.73 -5.21 0.22
C MET A 136 3.44 -6.36 -0.74
N GLN A 137 4.46 -7.08 -1.22
CA GLN A 137 4.29 -8.26 -2.09
C GLN A 137 3.36 -9.29 -1.44
N ARG A 138 3.65 -9.66 -0.18
CA ARG A 138 2.79 -10.58 0.58
C ARG A 138 1.37 -10.07 0.77
N ALA A 139 1.19 -8.74 0.88
CA ALA A 139 -0.14 -8.14 1.01
C ALA A 139 -0.94 -8.15 -0.31
N MET A 140 -0.28 -8.23 -1.46
CA MET A 140 -0.92 -8.26 -2.78
C MET A 140 -1.35 -9.65 -3.24
N GLU A 141 -0.75 -10.71 -2.69
CA GLU A 141 -1.02 -12.10 -3.07
C GLU A 141 -2.52 -12.44 -3.09
N GLY A 142 -3.00 -12.91 -4.25
CA GLY A 142 -4.39 -13.34 -4.44
C GLY A 142 -5.42 -12.20 -4.56
N ARG A 143 -4.97 -10.97 -4.84
CA ARG A 143 -5.83 -9.76 -4.87
C ARG A 143 -5.56 -8.89 -6.10
N THR A 144 -6.55 -8.11 -6.52
CA THR A 144 -6.29 -7.00 -7.45
C THR A 144 -5.58 -5.89 -6.71
N SER A 145 -4.36 -5.56 -7.13
CA SER A 145 -3.54 -4.57 -6.43
C SER A 145 -3.14 -3.44 -7.36
N LEU A 146 -3.37 -2.20 -6.93
CA LEU A 146 -2.99 -0.98 -7.64
C LEU A 146 -1.93 -0.27 -6.80
N ILE A 147 -0.73 -0.12 -7.37
CA ILE A 147 0.37 0.59 -6.73
C ILE A 147 0.57 1.90 -7.46
N ILE A 148 0.42 3.01 -6.75
CA ILE A 148 0.91 4.32 -7.19
C ILE A 148 2.33 4.43 -6.68
N ALA A 149 3.30 4.26 -7.57
CA ALA A 149 4.70 4.17 -7.19
C ALA A 149 5.49 5.38 -7.66
N HIS A 150 6.27 5.96 -6.74
CA HIS A 150 7.31 6.93 -7.07
C HIS A 150 8.65 6.26 -7.39
N ARG A 151 8.82 4.98 -7.06
CA ARG A 151 10.03 4.20 -7.37
C ARG A 151 9.77 3.10 -8.36
N LEU A 152 10.64 3.04 -9.36
CA LEU A 152 10.49 2.07 -10.43
C LEU A 152 10.90 0.65 -10.04
N SER A 153 11.65 0.48 -8.95
CA SER A 153 11.91 -0.83 -8.35
C SER A 153 10.63 -1.54 -7.91
N THR A 154 9.62 -0.79 -7.47
CA THR A 154 8.36 -1.38 -6.98
C THR A 154 7.46 -1.84 -8.13
N VAL A 155 7.45 -1.12 -9.25
CA VAL A 155 6.62 -1.45 -10.42
C VAL A 155 7.26 -2.48 -11.35
N ARG A 156 8.56 -2.77 -11.19
CA ARG A 156 9.29 -3.70 -12.07
C ARG A 156 8.62 -5.08 -12.17
N ASN A 157 8.06 -5.55 -11.06
CA ASN A 157 7.42 -6.87 -10.98
C ASN A 157 5.90 -6.82 -11.21
N ALA A 158 5.35 -5.68 -11.65
CA ALA A 158 3.92 -5.56 -11.90
C ALA A 158 3.53 -6.28 -13.20
N ASP A 159 2.38 -6.97 -13.17
CA ASP A 159 1.80 -7.63 -14.36
C ASP A 159 1.49 -6.62 -15.47
N ARG A 160 1.15 -5.38 -15.08
CA ARG A 160 0.79 -4.28 -15.99
C ARG A 160 1.19 -2.95 -15.37
N ILE A 161 1.88 -2.13 -16.15
CA ILE A 161 2.30 -0.77 -15.81
C ILE A 161 1.52 0.20 -16.69
N ILE A 162 0.96 1.24 -16.07
CA ILE A 162 0.25 2.34 -16.73
C ILE A 162 1.01 3.62 -16.42
N VAL A 163 1.48 4.31 -17.46
CA VAL A 163 2.19 5.59 -17.34
C VAL A 163 1.21 6.72 -17.61
N LEU A 164 1.10 7.63 -16.65
CA LEU A 164 0.25 8.80 -16.74
C LEU A 164 1.10 10.05 -16.95
N GLU A 165 0.71 10.89 -17.92
CA GLU A 165 1.27 12.22 -18.11
C GLU A 165 0.13 13.21 -18.33
N LYS A 166 0.11 14.30 -17.56
CA LYS A 166 -0.90 15.38 -17.65
C LYS A 166 -2.37 14.88 -17.61
N GLY A 167 -2.62 13.79 -16.90
CA GLY A 167 -3.95 13.20 -16.73
C GLY A 167 -4.36 12.21 -17.81
N GLU A 168 -3.49 11.91 -18.78
CA GLU A 168 -3.74 10.96 -19.86
C GLU A 168 -2.82 9.74 -19.73
N ILE A 169 -3.29 8.58 -20.21
CA ILE A 169 -2.45 7.38 -20.32
C ILE A 169 -1.58 7.53 -21.57
N VAL A 170 -0.28 7.68 -21.37
CA VAL A 170 0.68 7.82 -22.48
C VAL A 170 1.33 6.50 -22.86
N GLU A 171 1.50 5.58 -21.89
CA GLU A 171 2.08 4.26 -22.15
C GLU A 171 1.42 3.19 -21.28
N GLU A 172 1.40 1.97 -21.83
CA GLU A 172 0.91 0.78 -21.16
C GLU A 172 1.67 -0.46 -21.63
N GLY A 173 2.04 -1.32 -20.68
CA GLY A 173 2.72 -2.59 -20.94
C GLY A 173 3.35 -3.18 -19.68
N ASP A 174 4.09 -4.28 -19.83
CA ASP A 174 5.01 -4.78 -18.79
C ASP A 174 6.35 -4.01 -18.80
N HIS A 175 7.18 -4.26 -17.77
CA HIS A 175 8.47 -3.59 -17.61
C HIS A 175 9.37 -3.70 -18.85
N ASP A 176 9.57 -4.92 -19.36
CA ASP A 176 10.51 -5.17 -20.44
C ASP A 176 10.04 -4.54 -21.76
N THR A 177 8.73 -4.59 -22.02
CA THR A 177 8.10 -3.98 -23.19
C THR A 177 8.22 -2.46 -23.15
N LEU A 178 7.93 -1.84 -22.00
CA LEU A 178 8.02 -0.39 -21.86
C LEU A 178 9.47 0.11 -21.91
N LEU A 179 10.42 -0.64 -21.35
CA LEU A 179 11.83 -0.28 -21.40
C LEU A 179 12.39 -0.29 -22.82
N LYS A 180 12.01 -1.29 -23.63
CA LYS A 180 12.41 -1.39 -25.06
C LYS A 180 11.82 -0.31 -25.96
N ARG A 181 10.71 0.32 -25.55
CA ARG A 181 10.08 1.40 -26.32
C ARG A 181 10.84 2.72 -26.23
N GLU A 182 11.80 2.85 -25.30
CA GLU A 182 12.59 4.07 -25.09
C GLU A 182 11.72 5.33 -24.89
N GLY A 183 10.52 5.14 -24.33
CA GLY A 183 9.54 6.19 -24.09
C GLY A 183 9.67 6.87 -22.72
N VAL A 184 8.59 7.48 -22.27
CA VAL A 184 8.46 8.14 -20.95
C VAL A 184 8.86 7.19 -19.83
N TYR A 185 8.40 5.93 -19.86
CA TYR A 185 8.79 4.95 -18.85
C TYR A 185 10.31 4.72 -18.78
N ALA A 186 10.94 4.50 -19.93
CA ALA A 186 12.38 4.24 -20.02
C ALA A 186 13.21 5.46 -19.57
N ASN A 187 12.75 6.66 -19.88
CA ASN A 187 13.37 7.90 -19.42
C ASN A 187 13.29 8.05 -17.90
N LEU A 188 12.12 7.81 -17.30
CA LEU A 188 11.97 7.80 -15.84
C LEU A 188 12.86 6.73 -15.19
N TYR A 189 12.98 5.57 -15.84
CA TYR A 189 13.83 4.45 -15.38
C TYR A 189 15.31 4.80 -15.37
N SER A 190 15.81 5.40 -16.45
CA SER A 190 17.21 5.80 -16.54
C SER A 190 17.57 6.89 -15.53
N LEU A 191 16.69 7.87 -15.29
CA LEU A 191 16.88 8.92 -14.28
C LEU A 191 17.06 8.34 -12.87
N GLN A 192 16.18 7.43 -12.45
CA GLN A 192 16.24 6.84 -11.11
C GLN A 192 17.42 5.86 -10.92
N MET A 193 17.83 5.15 -11.97
CA MET A 193 19.00 4.27 -11.91
C MET A 193 20.32 5.06 -11.97
N GLY A 194 20.35 6.18 -12.70
CA GLY A 194 21.50 7.08 -12.77
C GLY A 194 21.81 7.80 -11.47
N GLU A 195 20.80 8.13 -10.66
CA GLU A 195 20.98 8.69 -9.30
C GLU A 195 21.61 7.68 -8.33
N LYS A 196 21.27 6.38 -8.44
CA LYS A 196 21.89 5.32 -7.61
C LYS A 196 23.37 5.09 -7.89
N SER A 197 23.89 5.47 -9.06
CA SER A 197 25.33 5.34 -9.38
C SER A 197 26.18 6.53 -8.90
N ARG A 198 25.58 7.58 -8.33
CA ARG A 198 26.29 8.79 -7.85
C ARG A 198 26.28 8.95 -6.32
N ALA A 199 25.72 7.99 -5.58
CA ALA A 199 25.65 7.98 -4.11
C ALA A 199 26.57 6.92 -3.51
#